data_AF-A0A2V6S1H3-F1
#
_entry.id   AF-A0A2V6S1H3-F1
#
_cell.length_a   1.000
_cell.length_b   1.000
_cell.length_c   1.000
_cell.angle_alpha   90.00
_cell.angle_beta   90.00
_cell.angle_gamma   90.00
#
_symmetry.space_group_name_H-M   'P 1'
#
loop_
_entity.id
_entity.type
_entity.pdbx_description
1 polymer ?
#
loop_
_entity_poly.entity_id
_entity_poly.type
_entity_poly.pdbx_seq_one_letter_code
_entity_poly.pdbx_strand_id
1 'polypeptide(L)'
;MSIFHPSSNVDRAFKSLDRVRPGIRKFWDTGALSAQMLADKEVVLGSIWNGRLQAVADKGAPLAIEWNEAMLQTQYWAILKGAKNLENAQRFIEFACQPEIQASHAKHIPYGPTNRQAFKSIPADVAARLPSSPEQKAKAFLQNGKWWADNRAMVSERWSQWLLQKG
;
A
#
# COMPACT_ATOMS: atom_id res chain seq x y z
N MET A 1 10.01 -30.13 0.27
CA MET A 1 10.41 -28.88 -0.41
C MET A 1 9.71 -28.87 -1.76
N SER A 2 8.53 -28.25 -1.85
CA SER A 2 7.72 -28.31 -3.08
C SER A 2 8.15 -27.19 -4.02
N ILE A 3 8.55 -27.59 -5.22
CA ILE A 3 9.04 -26.72 -6.28
C ILE A 3 7.82 -26.10 -6.98
N PHE A 4 7.36 -24.96 -6.50
CA PHE A 4 6.25 -24.23 -7.12
C PHE A 4 6.79 -23.32 -8.24
N HIS A 5 6.30 -23.51 -9.47
CA HIS A 5 6.64 -22.64 -10.60
C HIS A 5 5.92 -21.27 -10.47
N PRO A 6 6.60 -20.12 -10.67
CA PRO A 6 6.00 -18.79 -10.55
C PRO A 6 4.79 -18.55 -11.46
N SER A 7 4.78 -19.11 -12.67
CA SER A 7 3.71 -18.95 -13.66
C SER A 7 2.38 -19.55 -13.22
N SER A 8 2.37 -20.72 -12.58
CA SER A 8 1.13 -21.40 -12.18
C SER A 8 0.40 -20.68 -11.04
N ASN A 9 1.12 -19.97 -10.17
CA ASN A 9 0.53 -19.15 -9.12
C ASN A 9 -0.07 -17.84 -9.67
N VAL A 10 0.56 -17.23 -10.67
CA VAL A 10 0.03 -16.05 -11.34
C VAL A 10 -1.26 -16.38 -12.10
N ASP A 11 -1.29 -17.50 -12.83
CA ASP A 11 -2.52 -17.94 -13.51
C ASP A 11 -3.66 -18.22 -12.52
N ARG A 12 -3.35 -18.83 -11.37
CA ARG A 12 -4.34 -19.02 -10.30
C ARG A 12 -4.89 -17.69 -9.78
N ALA A 13 -4.05 -16.67 -9.64
CA ALA A 13 -4.48 -15.33 -9.23
C ALA A 13 -5.41 -14.69 -10.26
N PHE A 14 -5.09 -14.77 -11.56
CA PHE A 14 -5.95 -14.25 -12.63
C PHE A 14 -7.29 -14.99 -12.72
N LYS A 15 -7.31 -16.32 -12.53
CA LYS A 15 -8.57 -17.09 -12.38
C LYS A 15 -9.41 -16.64 -11.19
N SER A 16 -8.76 -16.09 -10.15
CA SER A 16 -9.48 -15.48 -9.02
C SER A 16 -10.06 -14.12 -9.38
N LEU A 17 -9.30 -13.31 -10.12
CA LEU A 17 -9.77 -12.02 -10.64
C LEU A 17 -10.94 -12.21 -11.61
N ASP A 18 -10.94 -13.25 -12.45
CA ASP A 18 -12.06 -13.57 -13.35
C ASP A 18 -13.38 -13.72 -12.58
N ARG A 19 -13.36 -14.40 -11.42
CA ARG A 19 -14.57 -14.63 -10.63
C ARG A 19 -15.19 -13.34 -10.09
N VAL A 20 -14.36 -12.35 -9.75
CA VAL A 20 -14.82 -11.07 -9.19
C VAL A 20 -15.00 -9.98 -10.25
N ARG A 21 -14.44 -10.15 -11.45
CA ARG A 21 -14.44 -9.16 -12.53
C ARG A 21 -15.83 -8.57 -12.83
N PRO A 22 -16.93 -9.34 -12.91
CA PRO A 22 -18.25 -8.76 -13.17
C PRO A 22 -18.71 -7.75 -12.10
N GLY A 23 -18.20 -7.85 -10.87
CA GLY A 23 -18.48 -6.93 -9.78
C GLY A 23 -17.54 -5.73 -9.69
N ILE A 24 -16.48 -5.67 -10.52
CA ILE A 24 -15.51 -4.57 -10.48
C ILE A 24 -15.99 -3.43 -11.38
N ARG A 25 -16.47 -2.35 -10.73
CA ARG A 25 -16.92 -1.14 -11.43
C ARG A 25 -15.80 -0.41 -12.17
N LYS A 26 -14.60 -0.37 -11.58
CA LYS A 26 -13.43 0.35 -12.09
C LYS A 26 -12.15 -0.21 -11.51
N PHE A 27 -11.15 -0.44 -12.36
CA PHE A 27 -9.76 -0.52 -11.96
C PHE A 27 -9.23 0.92 -11.90
N TRP A 28 -9.10 1.47 -10.69
CA TRP A 28 -8.69 2.85 -10.48
C TRP A 28 -7.19 3.02 -10.80
N ASP A 29 -6.83 4.22 -11.27
CA ASP A 29 -5.47 4.63 -11.63
C ASP A 29 -4.92 5.73 -10.70
N THR A 30 -5.80 6.38 -9.93
CA THR A 30 -5.43 7.34 -8.88
C THR A 30 -6.07 7.00 -7.54
N GLY A 31 -5.36 7.29 -6.46
CA GLY A 31 -5.87 7.10 -5.10
C GLY A 31 -7.00 8.07 -4.72
N ALA A 32 -7.13 9.20 -5.41
CA ALA A 32 -8.23 10.14 -5.20
C ALA A 32 -9.54 9.60 -5.78
N LEU A 33 -9.48 9.03 -7.00
CA LEU A 33 -10.64 8.41 -7.65
C LEU A 33 -11.23 7.28 -6.78
N SER A 34 -10.40 6.37 -6.27
CA SER A 34 -10.90 5.27 -5.45
C SER A 34 -11.57 5.71 -4.15
N ALA A 35 -11.06 6.76 -3.49
CA ALA A 35 -11.69 7.33 -2.30
C ALA A 35 -13.02 8.01 -2.63
N GLN A 36 -13.08 8.75 -3.75
CA GLN A 36 -14.29 9.43 -4.20
C GLN A 36 -15.41 8.43 -4.53
N MET A 37 -15.10 7.37 -5.28
CA MET A 37 -16.09 6.33 -5.63
C MET A 37 -16.73 5.67 -4.41
N LEU A 38 -15.97 5.47 -3.32
CA LEU A 38 -16.48 4.95 -2.06
C LEU A 38 -17.32 6.00 -1.31
N ALA A 39 -16.86 7.25 -1.26
CA ALA A 39 -17.57 8.34 -0.60
C ALA A 39 -18.93 8.64 -1.26
N ASP A 40 -18.98 8.61 -2.60
CA ASP A 40 -20.18 8.82 -3.41
C ASP A 40 -21.06 7.57 -3.51
N LYS A 41 -20.65 6.46 -2.89
CA LYS A 41 -21.36 5.17 -2.91
C LYS A 41 -21.53 4.58 -4.32
N GLU A 42 -20.66 4.96 -5.26
CA GLU A 42 -20.58 4.29 -6.58
C GLU A 42 -20.11 2.83 -6.44
N VAL A 43 -19.34 2.56 -5.39
CA VAL A 43 -18.93 1.22 -4.95
C VAL A 43 -19.09 1.11 -3.43
N VAL A 44 -19.32 -0.11 -2.96
CA VAL A 44 -19.49 -0.41 -1.52
C VAL A 44 -18.26 -1.05 -0.87
N LEU A 45 -17.29 -1.48 -1.69
CA LEU A 45 -16.06 -2.14 -1.28
C LEU A 45 -14.97 -1.88 -2.31
N GLY A 46 -13.71 -1.75 -1.86
CA GLY A 46 -12.57 -1.63 -2.77
C GLY A 46 -11.23 -1.85 -2.08
N SER A 47 -10.22 -2.23 -2.86
CA SER A 47 -8.81 -2.19 -2.44
C SER A 47 -8.27 -0.78 -2.69
N ILE A 48 -7.82 -0.10 -1.64
CA ILE A 48 -7.38 1.30 -1.65
C ILE A 48 -6.26 1.53 -0.65
N TRP A 49 -5.39 2.51 -0.91
CA TRP A 49 -4.41 2.95 0.09
C TRP A 49 -5.09 3.55 1.31
N ASN A 50 -4.72 3.07 2.50
CA ASN A 50 -5.35 3.44 3.78
C ASN A 50 -5.43 4.96 4.00
N GLY A 51 -4.38 5.71 3.63
CA GLY A 51 -4.37 7.17 3.79
C GLY A 51 -5.42 7.90 2.95
N ARG A 52 -5.82 7.33 1.81
CA ARG A 52 -6.88 7.91 0.96
C ARG A 52 -8.26 7.70 1.56
N LEU A 53 -8.53 6.50 2.09
CA LEU A 53 -9.78 6.21 2.79
C LEU A 53 -9.87 7.00 4.10
N GLN A 54 -8.80 7.04 4.89
CA GLN A 54 -8.78 7.76 6.18
C GLN A 54 -9.09 9.24 5.98
N ALA A 55 -8.54 9.89 4.96
CA ALA A 55 -8.79 11.31 4.68
C ALA A 55 -10.26 11.64 4.36
N VAL A 56 -11.02 10.71 3.77
CA VAL A 56 -12.47 10.90 3.55
C VAL A 56 -13.29 10.48 4.77
N ALA A 57 -12.86 9.45 5.51
CA ALA A 57 -13.49 9.02 6.76
C ALA A 57 -13.38 10.09 7.85
N ASP A 58 -12.22 10.75 7.98
CA ASP A 58 -11.99 11.87 8.91
C ASP A 58 -12.88 13.08 8.61
N LYS A 59 -13.42 13.17 7.39
CA LYS A 59 -14.41 14.19 6.97
C LYS A 59 -15.87 13.75 7.19
N GLY A 60 -16.09 12.60 7.83
CA GLY A 60 -17.41 12.09 8.17
C GLY A 60 -18.01 11.11 7.16
N ALA A 61 -17.27 10.68 6.12
CA ALA A 61 -17.75 9.61 5.26
C ALA A 61 -17.90 8.31 6.09
N PRO A 62 -19.03 7.57 5.97
CA PRO A 62 -19.29 6.37 6.77
C PRO A 62 -18.51 5.16 6.22
N LEU A 63 -17.18 5.26 6.24
CA LEU A 63 -16.24 4.30 5.68
C LEU A 63 -15.30 3.79 6.77
N ALA A 64 -14.93 2.52 6.69
CA ALA A 64 -14.00 1.86 7.60
C ALA A 64 -12.97 1.03 6.84
N ILE A 65 -11.81 0.81 7.45
CA ILE A 65 -10.75 -0.05 6.91
C ILE A 65 -10.87 -1.43 7.56
N GLU A 66 -11.00 -2.47 6.74
CA GLU A 66 -10.74 -3.85 7.17
C GLU A 66 -9.25 -4.14 6.97
N TRP A 67 -8.56 -4.52 8.05
CA TRP A 67 -7.11 -4.72 8.05
C TRP A 67 -6.71 -6.19 7.83
N ASN A 68 -7.64 -7.13 7.95
CA ASN A 68 -7.40 -8.52 7.62
C ASN A 68 -6.97 -8.67 6.17
N GLU A 69 -5.83 -9.35 5.97
CA GLU A 69 -5.17 -9.52 4.67
C GLU A 69 -4.75 -8.21 3.99
N ALA A 70 -4.59 -7.11 4.75
CA ALA A 70 -4.03 -5.89 4.20
C ALA A 70 -2.59 -6.11 3.70
N MET A 71 -2.24 -5.49 2.57
CA MET A 71 -0.87 -5.52 2.06
C MET A 71 -0.05 -4.38 2.68
N LEU A 72 0.95 -4.71 3.48
CA LEU A 72 1.94 -3.77 3.96
C LEU A 72 3.01 -3.53 2.90
N GLN A 73 3.21 -2.25 2.56
CA GLN A 73 4.24 -1.81 1.64
C GLN A 73 5.23 -0.89 2.34
N THR A 74 6.52 -1.14 2.12
CA THR A 74 7.59 -0.26 2.60
C THR A 74 7.94 0.74 1.50
N GLN A 75 7.95 2.03 1.84
CA GLN A 75 8.48 3.08 0.97
C GLN A 75 9.96 3.27 1.27
N TYR A 76 10.74 3.59 0.24
CA TYR A 76 12.20 3.71 0.34
C TYR A 76 12.65 5.07 -0.17
N TRP A 77 13.60 5.68 0.55
CA TRP A 77 14.42 6.75 0.00
C TRP A 77 15.56 6.14 -0.83
N ALA A 78 15.81 6.69 -2.01
CA ALA A 78 16.89 6.26 -2.87
C ALA A 78 17.63 7.48 -3.43
N ILE A 79 18.96 7.40 -3.48
CA ILE A 79 19.80 8.39 -4.16
C ILE A 79 20.10 7.84 -5.55
N LEU A 80 19.73 8.59 -6.58
CA LEU A 80 19.98 8.19 -7.96
C LEU A 80 21.48 8.20 -8.27
N LYS A 81 21.94 7.25 -9.09
CA LYS A 81 23.32 7.21 -9.57
C LYS A 81 23.63 8.50 -10.33
N GLY A 82 24.73 9.17 -9.96
CA GLY A 82 25.11 10.46 -10.56
C GLY A 82 24.37 11.68 -9.98
N ALA A 83 23.73 11.55 -8.81
CA ALA A 83 23.12 12.69 -8.12
C ALA A 83 24.15 13.81 -7.91
N LYS A 84 23.82 15.02 -8.41
CA LYS A 84 24.69 16.20 -8.35
C LYS A 84 24.98 16.65 -6.90
N ASN A 85 24.03 16.40 -5.99
CA ASN A 85 24.08 16.85 -4.59
C ASN A 85 24.08 15.64 -3.64
N LEU A 86 25.03 14.72 -3.82
CA LEU A 86 25.09 13.44 -3.08
C LEU A 86 25.10 13.63 -1.55
N GLU A 87 25.96 14.51 -1.04
CA GLU A 87 26.13 14.72 0.41
C GLU A 87 24.82 15.21 1.06
N ASN A 88 24.17 16.20 0.47
CA ASN A 88 22.90 16.72 0.98
C ASN A 88 21.77 15.68 0.88
N ALA A 89 21.77 14.85 -0.16
CA ALA A 89 20.81 13.76 -0.27
C ALA A 89 21.01 12.71 0.86
N GLN A 90 22.25 12.38 1.21
CA GLN A 90 22.57 11.50 2.34
C GLN A 90 22.11 12.11 3.67
N ARG A 91 22.44 13.39 3.91
CA ARG A 91 22.02 14.13 5.11
C ARG A 91 20.50 14.21 5.25
N PHE A 92 19.79 14.39 4.13
CA PHE A 92 18.33 14.38 4.13
C PHE A 92 17.77 13.00 4.50
N ILE A 93 18.32 11.92 3.94
CA ILE A 93 17.86 10.56 4.27
C ILE A 93 18.12 10.25 5.73
N GLU A 94 19.27 10.65 6.27
CA GLU A 94 19.58 10.52 7.70
C GLU A 94 18.52 11.24 8.55
N PHE A 95 18.27 12.53 8.27
CA PHE A 95 17.26 13.34 8.93
C PHE A 95 15.85 12.70 8.84
N ALA A 96 15.42 12.31 7.64
CA ALA A 96 14.09 11.73 7.41
C ALA A 96 13.89 10.37 8.10
N CYS A 97 14.97 9.67 8.45
CA CYS A 97 14.93 8.39 9.16
C CYS A 97 14.95 8.51 10.69
N GLN A 98 15.15 9.73 11.23
CA GLN A 98 15.16 9.96 12.67
C GLN A 98 13.79 9.64 13.31
N PRO A 99 13.75 9.04 14.52
CA PRO A 99 12.51 8.65 15.19
C PRO A 99 11.47 9.78 15.32
N GLU A 100 11.91 10.95 15.75
CA GLU A 100 11.10 12.14 15.97
C GLU A 100 10.52 12.70 14.68
N ILE A 101 11.28 12.64 13.58
CA ILE A 101 10.83 13.08 12.25
C ILE A 101 9.77 12.12 11.72
N GLN A 102 9.99 10.80 11.83
CA GLN A 102 8.98 9.82 11.44
C GLN A 102 7.72 9.89 12.33
N ALA A 103 7.87 10.11 13.64
CA ALA A 103 6.74 10.29 14.55
C ALA A 103 5.92 11.54 14.23
N SER A 104 6.59 12.64 13.87
CA SER A 104 5.92 13.86 13.44
C SER A 104 5.17 13.64 12.11
N HIS A 105 5.79 12.96 11.15
CA HIS A 105 5.16 12.66 9.86
C HIS A 105 3.86 11.85 10.01
N ALA A 106 3.83 10.88 10.93
CA ALA A 106 2.64 10.07 11.22
C ALA A 106 1.43 10.86 11.73
N LYS A 107 1.63 12.11 12.20
CA LYS A 107 0.55 13.02 12.60
C LYS A 107 -0.15 13.69 11.41
N HIS A 108 0.54 13.80 10.28
CA HIS A 108 0.02 14.48 9.09
C HIS A 108 -0.55 13.51 8.07
N ILE A 109 0.04 12.31 7.97
CA ILE A 109 -0.41 11.24 7.09
C ILE A 109 -0.41 9.95 7.90
N PRO A 110 -1.49 9.13 7.88
CA PRO A 110 -1.61 7.91 8.69
C PRO A 110 -0.79 6.76 8.09
N TYR A 111 0.50 7.00 7.87
CA TYR A 111 1.47 6.01 7.45
C TYR A 111 2.35 5.62 8.62
N GLY A 112 2.57 4.33 8.73
CA GLY A 112 3.35 3.73 9.79
C GLY A 112 4.83 4.09 9.70
N PRO A 113 5.50 4.46 10.80
CA PRO A 113 6.94 4.65 10.80
C PRO A 113 7.65 3.31 10.57
N THR A 114 8.84 3.36 9.97
CA THR A 114 9.73 2.20 9.81
C THR A 114 10.73 2.10 10.97
N ASN A 115 11.01 3.20 11.65
CA ASN A 115 11.82 3.26 12.85
C ASN A 115 10.98 2.92 14.09
N ARG A 116 11.28 1.81 14.76
CA ARG A 116 10.51 1.35 15.93
C ARG A 116 10.51 2.34 17.10
N GLN A 117 11.55 3.17 17.22
CA GLN A 117 11.62 4.16 18.30
C GLN A 117 10.62 5.31 18.11
N ALA A 118 10.15 5.56 16.88
CA ALA A 118 9.18 6.60 16.59
C ALA A 118 7.86 6.39 17.34
N PHE A 119 7.46 5.13 17.56
CA PHE A 119 6.23 4.79 18.29
C PHE A 119 6.20 5.32 19.72
N LYS A 120 7.34 5.57 20.36
CA LYS A 120 7.40 6.17 21.70
C LYS A 120 6.86 7.60 21.74
N SER A 121 6.87 8.29 20.60
CA SER A 121 6.48 9.70 20.48
C SER A 121 5.18 9.89 19.70
N ILE A 122 4.52 8.79 19.28
CA ILE A 122 3.23 8.83 18.58
C ILE A 122 2.13 8.62 19.63
N PRO A 123 1.12 9.51 19.71
CA PRO A 123 -0.05 9.33 20.58
C PRO A 123 -0.74 7.98 20.35
N ALA A 124 -1.26 7.35 21.41
CA ALA A 124 -1.80 5.98 21.34
C ALA A 124 -2.98 5.85 20.36
N ASP A 125 -3.85 6.86 20.30
CA ASP A 125 -5.00 6.95 19.38
C ASP A 125 -4.56 7.08 17.91
N VAL A 126 -3.45 7.76 17.65
CA VAL A 126 -2.84 7.83 16.32
C VAL A 126 -2.18 6.49 16.00
N ALA A 127 -1.39 5.95 16.92
CA ALA A 127 -0.65 4.69 16.73
C ALA A 127 -1.59 3.52 16.41
N ALA A 128 -2.74 3.41 17.08
CA ALA A 128 -3.73 2.35 16.85
C ALA A 128 -4.31 2.34 15.42
N ARG A 129 -4.33 3.51 14.75
CA ARG A 129 -4.82 3.68 13.38
C ARG A 129 -3.75 3.43 12.31
N LEU A 130 -2.48 3.27 12.70
CA LEU A 130 -1.40 3.09 11.74
C LEU A 130 -1.36 1.64 11.21
N PRO A 131 -1.03 1.48 9.90
CA PRO A 131 -0.89 0.15 9.29
C PRO A 131 0.24 -0.66 9.94
N SER A 132 1.27 -0.01 10.49
CA SER A 132 2.41 -0.68 11.12
C SER A 132 2.25 -0.92 12.62
N SER A 133 1.09 -0.58 13.20
CA SER A 133 0.80 -0.90 14.60
C SER A 133 0.85 -2.41 14.84
N PRO A 134 1.20 -2.89 16.05
CA PRO A 134 1.30 -4.33 16.31
C PRO A 134 0.03 -5.10 15.96
N GLU A 135 -1.15 -4.52 16.26
CA GLU A 135 -2.44 -5.15 15.99
C GLU A 135 -2.72 -5.27 14.49
N GLN A 136 -2.65 -4.17 13.73
CA GLN A 136 -2.95 -4.22 12.30
C GLN A 136 -1.88 -5.00 11.53
N LYS A 137 -0.62 -4.91 11.95
CA LYS A 137 0.47 -5.68 11.35
C LYS A 137 0.30 -7.18 11.51
N ALA A 138 -0.29 -7.66 12.60
CA ALA A 138 -0.56 -9.08 12.81
C ALA A 138 -1.62 -9.65 11.84
N LYS A 139 -2.51 -8.79 11.32
CA LYS A 139 -3.57 -9.13 10.36
C LYS A 139 -3.13 -9.01 8.90
N ALA A 140 -2.00 -8.36 8.67
CA ALA A 140 -1.52 -7.98 7.34
C ALA A 140 -0.38 -8.88 6.85
N PHE A 141 -0.12 -8.85 5.54
CA PHE A 141 1.06 -9.49 4.95
C PHE A 141 2.02 -8.44 4.37
N LEU A 142 3.33 -8.68 4.50
CA LEU A 142 4.33 -7.81 3.88
C LEU A 142 4.46 -8.12 2.39
N GLN A 143 4.43 -7.09 1.55
CA GLN A 143 4.68 -7.23 0.12
C GLN A 143 6.07 -7.84 -0.11
N ASN A 144 6.13 -8.94 -0.86
CA ASN A 144 7.39 -9.56 -1.24
C ASN A 144 8.09 -8.76 -2.36
N GLY A 145 8.92 -7.80 -1.97
CA GLY A 145 9.65 -6.94 -2.91
C GLY A 145 10.55 -7.70 -3.87
N LYS A 146 11.21 -8.78 -3.42
CA LYS A 146 12.07 -9.60 -4.28
C LYS A 146 11.26 -10.32 -5.36
N TRP A 147 10.16 -10.97 -4.99
CA TRP A 147 9.31 -11.65 -5.97
C TRP A 147 8.80 -10.67 -7.02
N TRP A 148 8.38 -9.46 -6.61
CA TRP A 148 7.97 -8.42 -7.55
C TRP A 148 9.13 -7.93 -8.42
N ALA A 149 10.34 -7.77 -7.90
CA ALA A 149 11.49 -7.40 -8.72
C ALA A 149 11.75 -8.43 -9.83
N ASP A 150 11.65 -9.72 -9.50
CA ASP A 150 11.91 -10.82 -10.44
C ASP A 150 10.75 -11.04 -11.46
N ASN A 151 9.50 -10.69 -11.10
CA ASN A 151 8.30 -11.09 -11.87
C ASN A 151 7.47 -9.91 -12.43
N ARG A 152 7.76 -8.65 -12.08
CA ARG A 152 6.92 -7.49 -12.43
C ARG A 152 6.64 -7.37 -13.93
N ALA A 153 7.63 -7.58 -14.78
CA ALA A 153 7.46 -7.46 -16.23
C ALA A 153 6.44 -8.48 -16.76
N MET A 154 6.61 -9.76 -16.41
CA MET A 154 5.68 -10.82 -16.78
C MET A 154 4.26 -10.55 -16.26
N VAL A 155 4.11 -10.16 -15.00
CA VAL A 155 2.79 -9.86 -14.41
C VAL A 155 2.13 -8.66 -15.09
N SER A 156 2.90 -7.63 -15.44
CA SER A 156 2.39 -6.41 -16.10
C SER A 156 1.90 -6.70 -17.52
N GLU A 157 2.63 -7.53 -18.26
CA GLU A 157 2.19 -8.00 -19.58
C GLU A 157 0.89 -8.81 -19.46
N ARG A 158 0.86 -9.79 -18.55
CA ARG A 158 -0.32 -10.62 -18.29
C ARG A 158 -1.54 -9.78 -17.88
N TRP A 159 -1.33 -8.79 -17.01
CA TRP A 159 -2.36 -7.84 -16.57
C TRP A 159 -2.93 -7.03 -17.74
N SER A 160 -2.06 -6.49 -18.59
CA SER A 160 -2.46 -5.69 -19.76
C SER A 160 -3.30 -6.52 -20.73
N GLN A 161 -2.87 -7.75 -21.02
CA GLN A 161 -3.64 -8.68 -21.86
C GLN A 161 -4.99 -9.03 -21.23
N TRP A 162 -5.02 -9.30 -19.93
CA TRP A 162 -6.25 -9.65 -19.22
C TRP A 162 -7.27 -8.52 -19.20
N LEU A 163 -6.84 -7.26 -19.02
CA LEU A 163 -7.72 -6.10 -19.06
C LEU A 163 -8.42 -5.93 -20.43
N LEU A 164 -7.75 -6.27 -21.53
CA LEU A 164 -8.28 -6.15 -22.89
C LEU A 164 -9.35 -7.20 -23.21
N GLN A 165 -9.37 -8.33 -22.50
CA GLN A 165 -10.41 -9.33 -22.65
C GLN A 165 -11.74 -8.68 -22.22
N LYS A 166 -12.74 -8.64 -23.11
CA LYS A 166 -14.08 -8.19 -22.72
C LYS A 166 -14.64 -9.22 -21.72
N GLY A 167 -15.04 -8.76 -20.55
CA GLY A 167 -15.79 -9.55 -19.58
C GLY A 167 -17.22 -9.77 -20.05
#